data_AF-A0A6P0IFW9-F1
#
_entry.id   AF-A0A6P0IFW9-F1
#
_cell.length_a   1.000
_cell.length_b   1.000
_cell.length_c   1.000
_cell.angle_alpha   90.00
_cell.angle_beta   90.00
_cell.angle_gamma   90.00
#
_symmetry.space_group_name_H-M   'P 1'
#
loop_
_entity.id
_entity.type
_entity.pdbx_description
1 polymer ?
#
loop_
_entity_poly.entity_id
_entity_poly.type
_entity_poly.pdbx_seq_one_letter_code
_entity_poly.pdbx_strand_id
1 'polypeptide(L)'
;RLSASFLNDLQDIVDTCKEKGIELKVFISPSHATQWESLRVTRLWPVFEEWKRRLVEITPVWDFSGYNSITTEAISEEMKNYWDSSHYREEVGDLILNRLFSYQAHTVPEDFGVLITPDNVESHLGKVRNERESWAETNGDLVKLVEDLNQKSEIASK
;
A
#
# COMPACT_ATOMS: atom_id res chain seq x y z
N ARG A 1 7.01 7.49 14.11
CA ARG A 1 8.44 7.19 13.88
C ARG A 1 8.57 5.73 13.48
N LEU A 2 9.54 5.38 12.64
CA LEU A 2 9.80 3.99 12.27
C LEU A 2 10.25 3.17 13.48
N SER A 3 9.89 1.88 13.49
CA SER A 3 10.31 0.93 14.52
C SER A 3 11.53 0.16 14.02
N ALA A 4 12.69 0.41 14.62
CA ALA A 4 13.90 -0.35 14.30
C ALA A 4 13.76 -1.84 14.64
N SER A 5 13.03 -2.18 15.70
CA SER A 5 12.83 -3.59 16.09
C SER A 5 12.07 -4.37 15.03
N PHE A 6 11.00 -3.80 14.45
CA PHE A 6 10.23 -4.48 13.41
C PHE A 6 11.01 -4.64 12.09
N LEU A 7 11.92 -3.71 11.78
CA LEU A 7 12.82 -3.88 10.63
C LEU A 7 13.84 -5.01 10.89
N ASN A 8 14.36 -5.12 12.12
CA ASN A 8 15.23 -6.23 12.49
C ASN A 8 14.47 -7.58 12.47
N ASP A 9 13.23 -7.62 12.97
CA ASP A 9 12.40 -8.83 12.91
C ASP A 9 12.18 -9.29 11.44
N LEU A 10 11.96 -8.35 10.53
CA LEU A 10 11.86 -8.66 9.09
C LEU A 10 13.19 -9.18 8.53
N GLN A 11 14.32 -8.56 8.89
CA GLN A 11 15.64 -9.01 8.48
C GLN A 11 15.90 -10.44 8.96
N ASP A 12 15.57 -10.75 10.22
CA ASP A 12 15.72 -12.09 10.80
C ASP A 12 14.88 -13.14 10.05
N ILE A 13 13.64 -12.80 9.66
CA ILE A 13 12.79 -13.67 8.82
C ILE A 13 13.44 -13.91 7.46
N VAL A 14 13.92 -12.85 6.81
CA VAL A 14 14.55 -12.92 5.49
C VAL A 14 15.81 -13.77 5.52
N ASP A 15 16.67 -13.58 6.51
CA ASP A 15 17.91 -14.34 6.65
C ASP A 15 17.64 -15.81 6.99
N THR A 16 16.67 -16.07 7.88
CA THR A 16 16.22 -17.44 8.17
C THR A 16 15.72 -18.15 6.90
N CYS A 17 14.90 -17.49 6.08
CA CYS A 17 14.43 -18.07 4.82
C CYS A 17 15.58 -18.37 3.86
N LYS A 18 16.55 -17.45 3.71
CA LYS A 18 17.74 -17.65 2.88
C LYS A 18 18.58 -18.84 3.35
N GLU A 19 18.88 -18.91 4.65
CA GLU A 19 19.66 -20.00 5.25
C GLU A 19 19.00 -21.38 5.10
N LYS A 20 17.66 -21.42 5.13
CA LYS A 20 16.88 -22.65 4.98
C LYS A 20 16.50 -22.98 3.53
N GLY A 21 16.87 -22.15 2.56
CA GLY A 21 16.48 -22.34 1.16
C GLY A 21 14.97 -22.22 0.92
N ILE A 22 14.28 -21.40 1.73
CA ILE A 22 12.85 -21.11 1.60
C ILE A 22 12.68 -19.88 0.71
N GLU A 23 11.87 -20.01 -0.34
CA GLU A 23 11.48 -18.85 -1.14
C GLU A 23 10.51 -17.97 -0.35
N LEU A 24 10.92 -16.73 -0.07
CA LEU A 24 10.10 -15.73 0.61
C LEU A 24 9.65 -14.65 -0.38
N LYS A 25 8.34 -14.40 -0.43
CA LYS A 25 7.75 -13.28 -1.17
C LYS A 25 7.15 -12.29 -0.17
N VAL A 26 7.72 -11.09 -0.08
CA VAL A 26 7.25 -10.02 0.80
C VAL A 26 6.38 -9.07 0.00
N PHE A 27 5.25 -8.64 0.55
CA PHE A 27 4.38 -7.66 -0.08
C PHE A 27 3.76 -6.68 0.93
N ILE A 28 3.39 -5.51 0.43
CA ILE A 28 2.61 -4.50 1.15
C ILE A 28 1.16 -4.66 0.69
N SER A 29 0.26 -4.96 1.63
CA SER A 29 -1.16 -5.12 1.34
C SER A 29 -1.76 -3.84 0.72
N PRO A 30 -2.72 -3.98 -0.21
CA PRO A 30 -3.48 -2.84 -0.68
C PRO A 30 -4.43 -2.35 0.43
N SER A 31 -4.81 -1.08 0.37
CA SER A 31 -5.89 -0.48 1.14
C SER A 31 -6.55 0.54 0.24
N HIS A 32 -7.80 0.88 0.53
CA HIS A 32 -8.53 1.87 -0.25
C HIS A 32 -7.80 3.23 -0.21
N ALA A 33 -7.87 4.01 -1.29
CA ALA A 33 -7.17 5.29 -1.43
C ALA A 33 -7.42 6.27 -0.26
N THR A 34 -8.63 6.25 0.30
CA THR A 34 -8.97 7.05 1.50
C THR A 34 -8.17 6.67 2.75
N GLN A 35 -7.77 5.40 2.90
CA GLN A 35 -6.86 4.97 3.96
C GLN A 35 -5.47 5.59 3.78
N TRP A 36 -4.98 5.70 2.55
CA TRP A 36 -3.70 6.33 2.25
C TRP A 36 -3.75 7.85 2.45
N GLU A 37 -4.86 8.50 2.12
CA GLU A 37 -5.08 9.92 2.44
C GLU A 37 -5.00 10.21 3.94
N SER A 38 -5.32 9.25 4.80
CA SER A 38 -5.14 9.41 6.25
C SER A 38 -3.67 9.70 6.61
N LEU A 39 -2.71 9.09 5.89
CA LEU A 39 -1.28 9.34 6.07
C LEU A 39 -0.89 10.76 5.63
N ARG A 40 -1.57 11.32 4.62
CA ARG A 40 -1.35 12.70 4.19
C ARG A 40 -1.82 13.68 5.26
N VAL A 41 -3.07 13.56 5.72
CA VAL A 41 -3.65 14.52 6.68
C VAL A 41 -2.98 14.44 8.05
N THR A 42 -2.48 13.26 8.44
CA THR A 42 -1.71 13.05 9.68
C THR A 42 -0.21 13.34 9.54
N ARG A 43 0.24 13.80 8.35
CA ARG A 43 1.65 14.11 8.04
C ARG A 43 2.60 12.91 8.18
N LEU A 44 2.08 11.70 8.06
CA LEU A 44 2.84 10.44 8.09
C LEU A 44 3.28 9.97 6.71
N TRP A 45 2.85 10.61 5.62
CA TRP A 45 3.24 10.24 4.26
C TRP A 45 4.76 10.11 4.06
N PRO A 46 5.61 11.07 4.49
CA PRO A 46 7.06 10.93 4.35
C PRO A 46 7.62 9.75 5.15
N VAL A 47 7.00 9.41 6.28
CA VAL A 47 7.39 8.26 7.10
C VAL A 47 7.04 6.95 6.40
N PHE A 48 5.90 6.89 5.70
CA PHE A 48 5.50 5.74 4.91
C PHE A 48 6.42 5.50 3.71
N GLU A 49 6.83 6.57 3.03
CA GLU A 49 7.83 6.47 1.96
C GLU A 49 9.19 6.00 2.50
N GLU A 50 9.63 6.56 3.61
CA GLU A 50 10.87 6.13 4.25
C GLU A 50 10.80 4.67 4.68
N TRP A 51 9.67 4.23 5.24
CA TRP A 51 9.44 2.82 5.55
C TRP A 51 9.66 1.92 4.33
N LYS A 52 9.09 2.26 3.16
CA LYS A 52 9.29 1.49 1.93
C LYS A 52 10.76 1.45 1.49
N ARG A 53 11.49 2.56 1.61
CA ARG A 53 12.95 2.58 1.35
C ARG A 53 13.68 1.60 2.25
N ARG A 54 13.39 1.60 3.56
CA ARG A 54 14.00 0.67 4.51
C ARG A 54 13.67 -0.79 4.22
N LEU A 55 12.46 -1.08 3.74
CA LEU A 55 12.09 -2.44 3.36
C LEU A 55 12.89 -2.97 2.18
N VAL A 56 13.04 -2.17 1.11
CA VAL A 56 13.72 -2.62 -0.11
C VAL A 56 15.23 -2.80 0.08
N GLU A 57 15.82 -2.16 1.09
CA GLU A 57 17.20 -2.43 1.52
C GLU A 57 17.37 -3.85 2.10
N ILE A 58 16.31 -4.41 2.70
CA ILE A 58 16.33 -5.75 3.31
C ILE A 58 16.06 -6.83 2.25
N THR A 59 15.03 -6.64 1.43
CA THR A 59 14.60 -7.59 0.39
C THR A 59 13.70 -6.89 -0.65
N PRO A 60 13.63 -7.36 -1.90
CA PRO A 60 12.61 -6.91 -2.84
C PRO A 60 11.19 -7.09 -2.27
N VAL A 61 10.31 -6.12 -2.52
CA VAL A 61 8.94 -6.10 -1.98
C VAL A 61 7.95 -5.86 -3.10
N TRP A 62 6.86 -6.62 -3.13
CA TRP A 62 5.72 -6.31 -3.98
C TRP A 62 4.85 -5.25 -3.32
N ASP A 63 4.73 -4.09 -3.95
CA ASP A 63 3.90 -3.00 -3.48
C ASP A 63 2.53 -3.02 -4.17
N PHE A 64 1.49 -3.43 -3.44
CA PHE A 64 0.09 -3.33 -3.87
C PHE A 64 -0.60 -2.08 -3.31
N SER A 65 0.11 -1.27 -2.51
CA SER A 65 -0.41 0.01 -2.02
C SER A 65 -0.36 1.10 -3.11
N GLY A 66 -0.95 2.25 -2.82
CA GLY A 66 -0.99 3.40 -3.73
C GLY A 66 -2.34 3.59 -4.40
N TYR A 67 -2.35 4.24 -5.56
CA TYR A 67 -3.55 4.67 -6.27
C TYR A 67 -3.58 3.96 -7.62
N ASN A 68 -4.39 2.91 -7.73
CA ASN A 68 -4.52 2.07 -8.91
C ASN A 68 -5.98 1.62 -9.11
N SER A 69 -6.24 0.90 -10.19
CA SER A 69 -7.56 0.38 -10.57
C SER A 69 -8.29 -0.40 -9.47
N ILE A 70 -7.57 -1.01 -8.52
CA ILE A 70 -8.17 -1.75 -7.40
C ILE A 70 -8.40 -0.85 -6.19
N THR A 71 -7.40 -0.06 -5.80
CA THR A 71 -7.42 0.73 -4.55
C THR A 71 -8.27 2.00 -4.64
N THR A 72 -8.66 2.40 -5.86
CA THR A 72 -9.44 3.64 -6.12
C THR A 72 -10.89 3.36 -6.53
N GLU A 73 -11.40 2.17 -6.21
CA GLU A 73 -12.81 1.83 -6.43
C GLU A 73 -13.74 2.92 -5.86
N ALA A 74 -14.83 3.24 -6.58
CA ALA A 74 -15.79 4.20 -6.08
C ALA A 74 -16.48 3.69 -4.79
N ILE A 75 -16.49 4.51 -3.74
CA ILE A 75 -17.19 4.19 -2.50
C ILE A 75 -18.70 4.18 -2.77
N SER A 76 -19.32 3.02 -2.59
CA SER A 76 -20.76 2.80 -2.79
C SER A 76 -21.23 1.59 -1.97
N GLU A 77 -22.52 1.29 -1.99
CA GLU A 77 -23.06 0.08 -1.34
C GLU A 77 -22.62 -1.21 -2.06
N GLU A 78 -22.13 -1.13 -3.30
CA GLU A 78 -21.81 -2.27 -4.16
C GLU A 78 -20.30 -2.42 -4.43
N MET A 79 -19.45 -2.05 -3.46
CA MET A 79 -17.99 -2.22 -3.57
C MET A 79 -17.60 -3.70 -3.70
N LYS A 80 -16.75 -3.99 -4.69
CA LYS A 80 -16.28 -5.33 -5.06
C LYS A 80 -14.86 -5.62 -4.59
N ASN A 81 -14.07 -4.59 -4.29
CA ASN A 81 -12.68 -4.78 -3.89
C ASN A 81 -12.49 -4.77 -2.37
N TYR A 82 -13.38 -4.10 -1.63
CA TYR A 82 -13.20 -3.84 -0.19
C TYR A 82 -14.45 -4.10 0.64
N TRP A 83 -14.23 -4.58 1.87
CA TRP A 83 -15.24 -4.61 2.96
C TRP A 83 -15.24 -3.30 3.75
N ASP A 84 -14.05 -2.75 3.97
CA ASP A 84 -13.80 -1.43 4.55
C ASP A 84 -12.50 -0.84 3.98
N SER A 85 -12.07 0.33 4.47
CA SER A 85 -10.91 1.03 3.91
C SER A 85 -9.59 0.24 3.98
N SER A 86 -9.48 -0.78 4.84
CA SER A 86 -8.27 -1.56 5.10
C SER A 86 -8.39 -3.04 4.73
N HIS A 87 -9.59 -3.62 4.73
CA HIS A 87 -9.81 -5.04 4.46
C HIS A 87 -10.35 -5.25 3.04
N TYR A 88 -9.48 -5.77 2.18
CA TYR A 88 -9.85 -6.18 0.82
C TYR A 88 -10.63 -7.50 0.82
N ARG A 89 -11.43 -7.71 -0.23
CA ARG A 89 -12.23 -8.92 -0.45
C ARG A 89 -11.38 -10.05 -1.04
N GLU A 90 -11.90 -11.26 -1.00
CA GLU A 90 -11.22 -12.49 -1.47
C GLU A 90 -10.71 -12.35 -2.90
N GLU A 91 -11.51 -11.74 -3.78
CA GLU A 91 -11.18 -11.53 -5.19
C GLU A 91 -9.90 -10.69 -5.38
N VAL A 92 -9.65 -9.71 -4.50
CA VAL A 92 -8.41 -8.94 -4.51
C VAL A 92 -7.24 -9.78 -3.98
N GLY A 93 -7.49 -10.65 -3.01
CA GLY A 93 -6.53 -11.64 -2.54
C GLY A 93 -6.07 -12.58 -3.67
N ASP A 94 -7.00 -13.04 -4.50
CA ASP A 94 -6.69 -13.84 -5.69
C ASP A 94 -5.81 -13.08 -6.67
N LEU A 95 -6.07 -11.80 -6.93
CA LEU A 95 -5.23 -10.97 -7.79
C LEU A 95 -3.80 -10.83 -7.24
N ILE A 96 -3.64 -10.69 -5.92
CA ILE A 96 -2.32 -10.65 -5.27
C ILE A 96 -1.59 -11.98 -5.50
N LEU A 97 -2.24 -13.12 -5.24
CA LEU A 97 -1.63 -14.44 -5.43
C LEU A 97 -1.26 -14.68 -6.89
N ASN A 98 -2.16 -14.33 -7.83
CA ASN A 98 -1.93 -14.42 -9.26
C ASN A 98 -0.67 -13.63 -9.67
N ARG A 99 -0.49 -12.40 -9.15
CA ARG A 99 0.70 -11.60 -9.38
C ARG A 99 1.96 -12.24 -8.79
N LEU A 100 1.92 -12.62 -7.51
CA LEU A 100 3.09 -13.13 -6.77
C LEU A 100 3.63 -14.44 -7.35
N PHE A 101 2.74 -15.32 -7.80
CA PHE A 101 3.08 -16.64 -8.31
C PHE A 101 3.09 -16.71 -9.85
N SER A 102 2.88 -15.59 -10.53
CA SER A 102 2.70 -15.54 -12.00
C SER A 102 1.61 -16.52 -12.50
N TYR A 103 0.63 -16.81 -11.63
CA TYR A 103 -0.50 -17.68 -11.94
C TYR A 103 -1.61 -16.83 -12.54
N GLN A 104 -2.16 -17.22 -13.69
CA GLN A 104 -3.20 -16.43 -14.38
C GLN A 104 -2.85 -14.94 -14.51
N ALA A 105 -1.58 -14.58 -14.74
CA ALA A 105 -1.10 -13.20 -14.66
C ALA A 105 -1.87 -12.20 -15.58
N HIS A 106 -2.47 -12.68 -16.67
CA HIS A 106 -3.31 -11.90 -17.57
C HIS A 106 -4.63 -11.39 -16.94
N THR A 107 -5.04 -11.93 -15.79
CA THR A 107 -6.22 -11.46 -15.05
C THR A 107 -5.88 -10.31 -14.10
N VAL A 108 -4.60 -10.05 -13.84
CA VAL A 108 -4.17 -9.01 -12.90
C VAL A 108 -3.99 -7.69 -13.67
N PRO A 109 -4.66 -6.59 -13.26
CA PRO A 109 -4.42 -5.29 -13.85
C PRO A 109 -2.94 -4.91 -13.82
N GLU A 110 -2.42 -4.34 -14.92
CA GLU A 110 -1.00 -4.02 -15.05
C GLU A 110 -0.50 -3.05 -13.97
N ASP A 111 -1.38 -2.17 -13.48
CA ASP A 111 -1.11 -1.19 -12.43
C ASP A 111 -1.24 -1.74 -11.00
N PHE A 112 -1.63 -3.01 -10.83
CA PHE A 112 -1.82 -3.64 -9.54
C PHE A 112 -0.69 -4.62 -9.18
N GLY A 113 0.15 -4.19 -8.22
CA GLY A 113 1.30 -4.93 -7.72
C GLY A 113 2.57 -4.63 -8.51
N VAL A 114 3.47 -3.83 -7.94
CA VAL A 114 4.77 -3.49 -8.53
C VAL A 114 5.89 -4.04 -7.66
N LEU A 115 6.83 -4.80 -8.24
CA LEU A 115 8.01 -5.24 -7.51
C LEU A 115 8.98 -4.05 -7.35
N ILE A 116 9.15 -3.59 -6.11
CA ILE A 116 10.07 -2.51 -5.77
C ILE A 116 11.39 -3.06 -5.22
N THR A 117 12.48 -2.40 -5.60
CA THR A 117 13.86 -2.70 -5.25
C THR A 117 14.61 -1.40 -4.97
N PRO A 118 15.85 -1.44 -4.44
CA PRO A 118 16.66 -0.24 -4.28
C PRO A 118 16.82 0.55 -5.59
N ASP A 119 16.79 -0.12 -6.74
CA ASP A 119 17.03 0.50 -8.05
C ASP A 119 15.83 1.34 -8.55
N ASN A 120 14.60 0.98 -8.16
CA ASN A 120 13.39 1.61 -8.71
C ASN A 120 12.53 2.34 -7.67
N VAL A 121 12.80 2.19 -6.37
CA VAL A 121 11.93 2.70 -5.30
C VAL A 121 11.63 4.19 -5.44
N GLU A 122 12.62 5.05 -5.73
CA GLU A 122 12.36 6.49 -5.86
C GLU A 122 11.46 6.84 -7.04
N SER A 123 11.63 6.15 -8.17
CA SER A 123 10.77 6.36 -9.35
C SER A 123 9.33 5.91 -9.07
N HIS A 124 9.16 4.79 -8.36
CA HIS A 124 7.85 4.29 -7.94
C HIS A 124 7.17 5.23 -6.95
N LEU A 125 7.89 5.72 -5.93
CA LEU A 125 7.36 6.70 -4.98
C LEU A 125 6.94 8.00 -5.67
N GLY A 126 7.73 8.48 -6.64
CA GLY A 126 7.38 9.63 -7.47
C GLY A 126 6.08 9.41 -8.26
N LYS A 127 5.93 8.23 -8.87
CA LYS A 127 4.70 7.85 -9.59
C LYS A 127 3.49 7.85 -8.65
N VAL A 128 3.57 7.21 -7.49
CA VAL A 128 2.46 7.13 -6.52
C VAL A 128 2.02 8.52 -6.03
N ARG A 129 2.96 9.46 -5.84
CA ARG A 129 2.61 10.85 -5.47
C ARG A 129 1.81 11.55 -6.57
N ASN A 130 2.19 11.39 -7.83
CA ASN A 130 1.47 11.98 -8.97
C ASN A 130 0.08 11.34 -9.12
N GLU A 131 -0.04 10.02 -8.98
CA GLU A 131 -1.32 9.31 -9.04
C GLU A 131 -2.27 9.75 -7.91
N ARG A 132 -1.73 9.94 -6.70
CA ARG A 132 -2.50 10.54 -5.59
C ARG A 132 -3.06 11.91 -5.96
N GLU A 133 -2.22 12.79 -6.50
CA GLU A 133 -2.63 14.16 -6.85
C GLU A 133 -3.74 14.13 -7.92
N SER A 134 -3.58 13.29 -8.95
CA SER A 134 -4.61 13.10 -9.98
C SER A 134 -5.92 12.52 -9.41
N TRP A 135 -5.84 11.57 -8.49
CA TRP A 135 -7.01 11.02 -7.80
C TRP A 135 -7.71 12.10 -6.95
N ALA A 136 -6.94 12.90 -6.21
CA ALA A 136 -7.47 13.96 -5.36
C ALA A 136 -8.20 15.06 -6.15
N GLU A 137 -7.70 15.43 -7.34
CA GLU A 137 -8.34 16.39 -8.24
C GLU A 137 -9.75 15.97 -8.67
N THR A 138 -9.98 14.66 -8.77
CA THR A 138 -11.26 14.08 -9.22
C THR A 138 -12.13 13.56 -8.07
N ASN A 139 -11.61 13.51 -6.84
CA ASN A 139 -12.28 12.96 -5.65
C ASN A 139 -12.30 13.95 -4.47
N GLY A 140 -12.45 15.25 -4.75
CA GLY A 140 -12.38 16.31 -3.74
C GLY A 140 -13.29 16.11 -2.52
N ASP A 141 -14.49 15.55 -2.71
CA ASP A 141 -15.41 15.26 -1.60
C ASP A 141 -14.86 14.19 -0.64
N LEU A 142 -14.18 13.17 -1.16
CA LEU A 142 -13.55 12.13 -0.33
C LEU A 142 -12.29 12.65 0.38
N VAL A 143 -11.52 13.50 -0.29
CA VAL A 143 -10.37 14.19 0.33
C VAL A 143 -10.86 15.03 1.52
N LYS A 144 -11.93 15.80 1.32
CA LYS A 144 -12.54 16.61 2.39
C LYS A 144 -13.10 15.74 3.52
N LEU A 145 -13.74 14.62 3.20
CA LEU A 145 -14.23 13.67 4.22
C LEU A 145 -13.09 13.20 5.14
N VAL A 146 -11.94 12.82 4.57
CA VAL A 146 -10.78 12.37 5.36
C VAL A 146 -10.23 13.50 6.23
N GLU A 147 -10.17 14.73 5.72
CA GLU A 147 -9.75 15.91 6.48
C GLU A 147 -10.69 16.21 7.67
N ASP A 148 -12.01 16.16 7.44
CA ASP A 148 -13.03 16.40 8.46
C ASP A 148 -12.99 15.32 9.57
N LEU A 149 -12.74 14.06 9.21
CA LEU A 149 -12.58 12.97 10.17
C LEU A 149 -11.35 13.16 11.07
N ASN A 150 -10.22 13.59 10.50
CA ASN A 150 -9.01 13.86 11.28
C ASN A 150 -9.25 14.99 12.29
N GLN A 151 -9.90 16.09 11.90
CA GLN A 151 -10.21 17.20 12.80
C GLN A 151 -11.10 16.76 13.98
N LYS A 152 -12.13 15.95 13.72
CA LYS A 152 -13.01 15.42 14.78
C LYS A 152 -12.25 14.52 15.75
N SER A 153 -11.36 13.67 15.24
CA SER A 153 -10.50 12.80 16.07
C SER A 153 -9.60 13.63 17.00
N GLU A 154 -9.00 14.71 16.50
CA GLU A 154 -8.15 15.61 17.31
C GLU A 154 -8.94 16.34 18.39
N ILE A 155 -10.20 16.73 18.11
CA ILE A 155 -11.09 17.34 19.12
C ILE A 155 -11.49 16.33 20.18
N ALA A 156 -11.86 15.09 19.79
CA ALA A 156 -12.27 14.04 20.72
C ALA A 156 -11.12 13.50 21.59
N SER A 157 -9.86 13.69 21.17
CA SER A 157 -8.67 13.25 21.90
C SER A 157 -8.11 14.31 22.87
N LYS A 158 -8.77 15.47 22.97
CA LYS A 158 -8.45 16.57 23.91
C LYS A 158 -9.46 16.59 25.05
#